data_AF-W2TR23-F1
#
_entry.id   AF-W2TR23-F1
#
_cell.length_a   1.000
_cell.length_b   1.000
_cell.length_c   1.000
_cell.angle_alpha   90.00
_cell.angle_beta   90.00
_cell.angle_gamma   90.00
#
_symmetry.space_group_name_H-M   'P 1'
#
loop_
_entity.id
_entity.type
_entity.pdbx_description
1 polymer ?
#
loop_
_entity_poly.entity_id
_entity_poly.type
_entity_poly.pdbx_seq_one_letter_code
_entity_poly.pdbx_strand_id
1 'polypeptide(L)'
;MLPNFFRYITMEEYPYKFFPEYCLGDMYVAIPSTIATLRDESNNVPFFWVDDIFTTGIVAREAGITFEDLPISVDRLDYGHFYEGK
;
A
#
# COMPACT_ATOMS: atom_id res chain seq x y z
N MET A 1 -2.73 -13.09 -24.49
CA MET A 1 -3.70 -13.69 -23.56
C MET A 1 -3.41 -13.05 -22.21
N LEU A 2 -4.18 -12.06 -21.78
CA LEU A 2 -4.05 -11.44 -20.46
C LEU A 2 -5.26 -11.88 -19.62
N PRO A 3 -5.17 -12.96 -18.83
CA PRO A 3 -6.19 -13.29 -17.87
C PRO A 3 -5.67 -13.04 -16.45
N ASN A 4 -6.50 -12.39 -15.63
CA ASN A 4 -6.42 -12.24 -14.17
C ASN A 4 -5.60 -11.05 -13.66
N PHE A 5 -6.27 -9.89 -13.51
CA PHE A 5 -5.74 -8.71 -12.83
C PHE A 5 -5.50 -8.93 -11.32
N PHE A 6 -6.07 -9.99 -10.72
CA PHE A 6 -5.84 -10.37 -9.33
C PHE A 6 -4.78 -11.47 -9.25
N ARG A 7 -3.53 -11.08 -9.00
CA ARG A 7 -2.42 -12.00 -8.77
C ARG A 7 -2.37 -12.41 -7.31
N TYR A 8 -2.26 -13.71 -7.07
CA TYR A 8 -2.04 -14.28 -5.74
C TYR A 8 -0.58 -14.06 -5.29
N ILE A 9 -0.38 -13.78 -4.00
CA ILE A 9 0.94 -13.61 -3.38
C ILE A 9 1.32 -14.93 -2.72
N THR A 10 2.46 -15.48 -3.12
CA THR A 10 2.99 -16.71 -2.53
C THR A 10 3.77 -16.44 -1.23
N MET A 11 3.91 -17.47 -0.40
CA MET A 11 4.72 -17.38 0.83
C MET A 11 6.23 -17.21 0.54
N GLU A 12 6.68 -17.55 -0.67
CA GLU A 12 8.05 -17.30 -1.11
C GLU A 12 8.26 -15.80 -1.41
N GLU A 13 7.27 -15.15 -2.04
CA GLU A 13 7.30 -13.70 -2.32
C GLU A 13 7.11 -12.86 -1.05
N TYR A 14 6.25 -13.31 -0.12
CA TYR A 14 6.01 -12.63 1.15
C TYR A 14 5.81 -13.65 2.28
N PRO A 15 6.83 -13.91 3.11
CA PRO A 15 6.79 -14.99 4.10
C PRO A 15 6.02 -14.62 5.38
N TYR A 16 5.53 -13.38 5.50
CA TYR A 16 4.83 -12.92 6.69
C TYR A 16 3.33 -13.15 6.58
N LYS A 17 2.70 -13.40 7.73
CA LYS A 17 1.27 -13.69 7.82
C LYS A 17 0.38 -12.48 7.54
N PHE A 18 0.85 -11.28 7.86
CA PHE A 18 0.08 -10.04 7.73
C PHE A 18 0.96 -8.97 7.09
N PHE A 19 0.35 -8.13 6.26
CA PHE A 19 0.97 -6.91 5.77
C PHE A 19 1.18 -5.92 6.92
N PRO A 20 2.19 -5.04 6.85
CA PRO A 20 2.30 -3.90 7.76
C PRO A 20 1.08 -2.98 7.61
N GLU A 21 0.96 -2.00 8.49
CA GLU A 21 0.03 -0.89 8.28
C GLU A 21 0.37 -0.16 6.98
N TYR A 22 -0.64 0.16 6.18
CA TYR A 22 -0.49 0.81 4.87
C TYR A 22 -1.77 1.60 4.54
N CYS A 23 -1.64 2.56 3.61
CA CYS A 23 -2.80 3.28 3.09
C CYS A 23 -3.45 2.48 1.95
N LEU A 24 -4.65 1.96 2.17
CA LEU A 24 -5.43 1.32 1.13
C LEU A 24 -6.17 2.37 0.29
N GLY A 25 -5.96 2.37 -1.03
CA GLY A 25 -6.77 3.12 -1.97
C GLY A 25 -5.97 3.96 -2.95
N ASP A 26 -6.69 4.69 -3.81
CA ASP A 26 -6.09 5.36 -4.96
C ASP A 26 -5.17 6.55 -4.62
N MET A 27 -5.20 7.04 -3.37
CA MET A 27 -4.48 8.24 -2.96
C MET A 27 -4.14 8.24 -1.47
N TYR A 28 -2.93 8.71 -1.17
CA TYR A 28 -2.50 9.16 0.15
C TYR A 28 -1.91 10.57 0.05
N VAL A 29 -1.84 11.27 1.19
CA VAL A 29 -1.26 12.63 1.27
C VAL A 29 -0.11 12.61 2.25
N ALA A 30 1.03 13.16 1.85
CA ALA A 30 2.18 13.33 2.72
C ALA A 30 2.92 14.62 2.38
N ILE A 31 3.70 15.12 3.34
CA ILE A 31 4.58 16.27 3.13
C ILE A 31 5.79 15.87 2.26
N PRO A 32 6.40 16.81 1.51
CA PRO A 32 7.51 16.50 0.60
C PRO A 32 8.69 15.78 1.27
N SER A 33 8.99 16.07 2.53
CA SER A 33 10.07 15.40 3.27
C SER A 33 9.78 13.91 3.49
N THR A 34 8.53 13.56 3.83
CA THR A 34 8.11 12.16 3.99
C THR A 34 8.21 11.41 2.67
N ILE A 35 7.79 12.02 1.56
CA ILE A 35 7.94 11.44 0.22
C ILE A 35 9.41 11.22 -0.14
N ALA A 36 10.30 12.18 0.20
CA ALA A 36 11.74 12.02 -0.01
C ALA A 36 12.30 10.84 0.81
N THR A 37 11.91 10.71 2.08
CA THR A 37 12.31 9.58 2.92
C THR A 37 11.85 8.24 2.35
N LEU A 38 10.59 8.14 1.90
CA LEU A 38 10.08 6.93 1.23
C LEU A 38 10.87 6.60 -0.03
N ARG A 39 11.18 7.60 -0.86
CA ARG A 39 11.98 7.42 -2.08
C ARG A 39 13.35 6.85 -1.75
N ASP A 40 14.04 7.42 -0.77
CA ASP A 40 15.39 6.98 -0.41
C ASP A 40 15.36 5.55 0.15
N GLU A 41 14.40 5.25 1.03
CA GLU A 41 14.26 3.92 1.65
C GLU A 41 13.79 2.84 0.67
N SER A 42 13.08 3.20 -0.40
CA SER A 42 12.66 2.25 -1.44
C SER A 42 13.81 1.51 -2.13
N ASN A 43 15.03 2.06 -2.06
CA ASN A 43 16.23 1.42 -2.61
C ASN A 43 16.83 0.36 -1.67
N ASN A 44 16.43 0.35 -0.39
CA ASN A 44 16.98 -0.53 0.64
C ASN A 44 16.12 -1.77 0.90
N VAL A 45 14.87 -1.77 0.40
CA VAL A 45 13.93 -2.88 0.59
C VAL A 45 13.77 -3.73 -0.68
N PRO A 46 13.50 -5.04 -0.56
CA PRO A 46 13.15 -5.87 -1.69
C PRO A 46 11.87 -5.39 -2.37
N PHE A 47 11.89 -5.29 -3.70
CA PHE A 47 10.73 -4.87 -4.48
C PHE A 47 9.53 -5.80 -4.25
N PHE A 48 8.35 -5.21 -4.05
CA PHE A 48 7.08 -5.90 -3.96
C PHE A 48 6.08 -5.29 -4.95
N TRP A 49 5.33 -6.13 -5.66
CA TRP A 49 4.58 -5.68 -6.84
C TRP A 49 3.27 -4.95 -6.52
N VAL A 50 2.72 -5.13 -5.32
CA VAL A 50 1.50 -4.42 -4.89
C VAL A 50 1.92 -3.06 -4.34
N ASP A 51 1.66 -2.00 -5.10
CA ASP A 51 2.18 -0.66 -4.83
C ASP A 51 1.84 -0.14 -3.42
N ASP A 52 0.57 -0.14 -3.03
CA ASP A 52 0.13 0.33 -1.70
C ASP A 52 0.86 -0.40 -0.56
N ILE A 53 1.01 -1.73 -0.69
CA ILE A 53 1.71 -2.56 0.29
C ILE A 53 3.21 -2.29 0.25
N PHE A 54 3.79 -2.06 -0.93
CA PHE A 54 5.21 -1.79 -1.08
C PHE A 54 5.58 -0.42 -0.52
N THR A 55 5.00 0.65 -1.06
CA THR A 55 5.37 2.03 -0.77
C THR A 55 4.87 2.49 0.59
N THR A 56 3.58 2.37 0.87
CA THR A 56 3.00 2.82 2.14
C THR A 56 3.00 1.75 3.22
N GLY A 57 3.32 0.49 2.88
CA GLY A 57 3.46 -0.57 3.87
C GLY A 57 4.92 -0.86 4.24
N ILE A 58 5.60 -1.59 3.37
CA ILE A 58 6.95 -2.12 3.63
C ILE A 58 7.97 -0.98 3.75
N VAL A 59 8.04 -0.11 2.73
CA VAL A 59 8.99 1.02 2.71
C VAL A 59 8.71 1.97 3.88
N ALA A 60 7.44 2.32 4.11
CA ALA A 60 7.08 3.20 5.21
C ALA A 60 7.43 2.64 6.60
N ARG A 61 7.24 1.34 6.81
CA ARG A 61 7.64 0.67 8.06
C ARG A 61 9.15 0.75 8.29
N GLU A 62 9.95 0.41 7.27
CA GLU A 62 11.42 0.47 7.40
C GLU A 62 11.91 1.91 7.54
N ALA A 63 11.23 2.88 6.93
CA ALA A 63 11.49 4.31 7.08
C ALA A 63 11.03 4.91 8.43
N GLY A 64 10.29 4.15 9.25
CA GLY A 64 9.75 4.64 10.52
C GLY A 64 8.67 5.72 10.38
N ILE A 65 7.89 5.69 9.29
CA ILE A 65 6.80 6.64 9.03
C ILE A 65 5.52 6.18 9.74
N THR A 66 4.77 7.16 10.26
CA THR A 66 3.47 6.94 10.93
C THR A 66 2.33 7.45 10.08
N PHE A 67 1.14 6.90 10.30
CA PHE A 67 -0.08 7.22 9.57
C PHE A 67 -1.10 7.94 10.44
N GLU A 68 -1.93 8.75 9.79
CA GLU A 68 -3.10 9.39 10.39
C GLU A 68 -4.26 9.29 9.40
N ASP A 69 -5.45 9.02 9.92
CA ASP A 69 -6.65 8.99 9.09
C ASP A 69 -6.93 10.39 8.52
N LEU A 70 -7.21 10.45 7.22
CA LEU A 70 -7.56 11.72 6.59
C LEU A 70 -8.86 12.23 7.23
N PRO A 71 -8.94 13.51 7.65
CA PRO A 71 -10.13 14.08 8.27
C PRO A 71 -11.27 14.34 7.26
N ILE A 72 -11.15 13.80 6.05
CA ILE A 72 -12.20 13.88 5.04
C ILE A 72 -13.29 12.91 5.50
N SER A 73 -14.46 13.45 5.83
CA SER A 73 -15.69 12.68 5.98
C SER A 73 -16.09 12.15 4.60
N VAL A 74 -15.41 11.10 4.17
CA VAL A 74 -15.96 10.15 3.22
C VAL A 74 -17.07 9.46 4.00
N ASP A 75 -18.33 9.87 3.77
CA ASP A 75 -19.42 8.91 3.88
C ASP A 75 -18.91 7.65 3.19
N ARG A 76 -18.66 6.60 3.99
CA ARG A 76 -17.83 5.45 3.65
C ARG A 76 -17.92 5.19 2.15
N LEU A 77 -16.83 5.44 1.43
CA LEU A 77 -16.74 5.04 0.03
C LEU A 77 -17.15 3.57 0.01
N ASP A 78 -18.36 3.31 -0.50
CA ASP A 78 -18.97 1.99 -0.45
C ASP A 78 -18.24 1.12 -1.44
N TYR A 79 -17.07 0.61 -1.08
CA TYR A 79 -16.27 -0.23 -1.97
C TYR A 79 -16.96 -1.56 -2.31
N GLY A 80 -18.16 -1.84 -1.76
CA GLY A 80 -18.96 -3.02 -2.08
C GLY A 80 -19.17 -3.23 -3.58
N HIS A 81 -19.35 -2.15 -4.36
CA HIS A 81 -19.47 -2.27 -5.81
C HIS A 81 -18.18 -2.74 -6.51
N PHE A 82 -17.00 -2.36 -6.01
CA PHE A 82 -15.72 -2.85 -6.54
C PHE A 82 -15.52 -4.35 -6.24
N TYR A 83 -15.99 -4.83 -5.08
CA TYR A 83 -15.88 -6.24 -4.70
C TYR A 83 -16.95 -7.13 -5.36
N GLU A 84 -18.08 -6.55 -5.80
CA GLU A 84 -19.14 -7.27 -6.51
C GLU A 84 -18.89 -7.45 -8.02
N GLY A 85 -17.86 -6.81 -8.58
CA GLY A 85 -17.51 -6.95 -10.00
C GLY A 85 -18.58 -6.44 -10.97
N LYS A 86 -19.35 -5.42 -10.57
CA LYS A 86 -20.36 -4.74 -11.39
C LYS A 86 -19.85 -3.40 -11.93
#